data_AF-A0A0U5H1L3-F1
#
_entry.id   AF-A0A0U5H1L3-F1
#
_cell.length_a   1.000
_cell.length_b   1.000
_cell.length_c   1.000
_cell.angle_alpha   90.00
_cell.angle_beta   90.00
_cell.angle_gamma   90.00
#
_symmetry.space_group_name_H-M   'P 1'
#
loop_
_entity.id
_entity.type
_entity.pdbx_description
1 polymer ?
#
loop_
_entity_poly.entity_id
_entity_poly.type
_entity_poly.pdbx_seq_one_letter_code
_entity_poly.pdbx_strand_id
1 'polypeptide(L)'
;MAPSLPSEWHEVENPDYITEKYRATNPTLFVREDHDVGAHVLPVSTSSPHDPEEYRAAAIRGNRDEFDREEPIATFDDQDEAFERALAFATHYVTAYADLGDEDAAMEAAVEAVR
;
A
#
# COMPACT_ATOMS: atom_id res chain seq x y z
N MET A 1 -3.74 2.21 19.54
CA MET A 1 -2.80 3.20 18.97
C MET A 1 -2.71 2.85 17.51
N ALA A 2 -3.12 3.75 16.61
CA ALA A 2 -2.98 3.51 15.18
C ALA A 2 -1.49 3.37 14.84
N PRO A 3 -1.10 2.44 13.95
CA PRO A 3 0.28 2.30 13.53
C PRO A 3 0.73 3.60 12.86
N SER A 4 1.84 4.18 13.32
CA SER A 4 2.46 5.33 12.67
C SER A 4 3.43 4.85 11.60
N LEU A 5 3.51 5.60 10.49
CA LEU A 5 4.43 5.29 9.40
C LEU A 5 5.89 5.22 9.92
N PRO A 6 6.67 4.17 9.58
CA PRO A 6 8.07 4.11 9.96
C PRO A 6 8.89 5.27 9.36
N SER A 7 9.98 5.68 10.01
CA SER A 7 10.75 6.87 9.60
C SER A 7 11.39 6.78 8.20
N GLU A 8 11.59 5.56 7.70
CA GLU A 8 12.17 5.28 6.38
C GLU A 8 11.11 5.31 5.27
N TRP A 9 9.84 5.48 5.63
CA TRP A 9 8.72 5.53 4.71
C TRP A 9 8.17 6.94 4.65
N HIS A 10 7.66 7.30 3.47
CA HIS A 10 7.03 8.58 3.23
C HIS A 10 5.67 8.38 2.55
N GLU A 11 4.72 9.21 2.94
CA GLU A 11 3.40 9.26 2.33
C GLU A 11 3.42 10.23 1.15
N VAL A 12 2.86 9.78 0.03
CA VAL A 12 2.64 10.53 -1.19
C VAL A 12 1.14 10.56 -1.44
N GLU A 13 0.55 11.73 -1.24
CA GLU A 13 -0.85 11.99 -1.53
C GLU A 13 -1.04 12.26 -3.03
N ASN A 14 -2.07 11.67 -3.64
CA ASN A 14 -2.42 11.88 -5.05
C ASN A 14 -1.26 11.70 -6.05
N PRO A 15 -0.50 10.58 -6.02
CA PRO A 15 0.53 10.34 -7.01
C PRO A 15 -0.08 10.30 -8.43
N ASP A 16 0.38 11.19 -9.30
CA ASP A 16 -0.13 11.34 -10.68
C ASP A 16 -0.13 10.00 -11.44
N TYR A 17 0.94 9.22 -11.31
CA TYR A 17 1.10 7.91 -11.97
C TYR A 17 0.07 6.87 -11.52
N ILE A 18 -0.35 6.88 -10.25
CA ILE A 18 -1.43 6.00 -9.77
C ILE A 18 -2.79 6.49 -10.26
N THR A 19 -3.00 7.80 -10.17
CA THR A 19 -4.21 8.46 -10.66
C THR A 19 -4.42 8.18 -12.15
N GLU A 20 -3.37 8.25 -12.97
CA GLU A 20 -3.41 7.96 -14.40
C GLU A 20 -3.60 6.46 -14.69
N LYS A 21 -2.85 5.59 -14.00
CA LYS A 21 -2.86 4.13 -14.24
C LYS A 21 -4.17 3.48 -13.81
N TYR A 22 -4.66 3.81 -12.61
CA TYR A 22 -5.84 3.18 -12.01
C TYR A 22 -7.11 4.02 -12.14
N ARG A 23 -7.01 5.26 -12.66
CA ARG A 23 -8.13 6.22 -12.69
C ARG A 23 -8.77 6.41 -11.31
N ALA A 24 -7.95 6.34 -10.27
CA ALA A 24 -8.35 6.46 -8.88
C ALA A 24 -8.52 7.94 -8.49
N THR A 25 -9.54 8.24 -7.70
CA THR A 25 -9.73 9.58 -7.11
C THR A 25 -9.09 9.59 -5.72
N ASN A 26 -8.19 10.50 -5.40
CA ASN A 26 -7.52 10.53 -4.09
C ASN A 26 -6.77 9.25 -3.70
N PRO A 27 -5.90 8.68 -4.56
CA PRO A 27 -5.05 7.59 -4.12
C PRO A 27 -4.02 8.08 -3.10
N THR A 28 -3.70 7.22 -2.14
CA THR A 28 -2.57 7.42 -1.24
C THR A 28 -1.55 6.33 -1.44
N LEU A 29 -0.28 6.71 -1.45
CA LEU A 29 0.83 5.79 -1.57
C LEU A 29 1.82 6.01 -0.43
N PHE A 30 2.20 4.93 0.22
CA PHE A 30 3.34 4.87 1.13
C PHE A 30 4.51 4.26 0.39
N VAL A 31 5.65 4.93 0.36
CA VAL A 31 6.85 4.45 -0.34
C VAL A 31 8.05 4.39 0.59
N ARG A 32 8.93 3.43 0.32
CA ARG A 32 10.31 3.40 0.80
C ARG A 32 11.24 3.44 -0.41
N GLU A 33 11.78 4.63 -0.70
CA GLU A 33 12.53 4.91 -1.93
C GLU A 33 13.80 4.05 -2.08
N ASP A 34 14.46 3.67 -0.99
CA ASP A 34 15.70 2.88 -1.05
C ASP A 34 15.49 1.44 -1.54
N HIS A 35 14.26 0.92 -1.48
CA HIS A 35 13.97 -0.51 -1.68
C HIS A 35 12.99 -0.76 -2.84
N ASP A 36 12.59 0.28 -3.57
CA ASP A 36 11.58 0.20 -4.63
C ASP A 36 10.33 -0.58 -4.16
N VAL A 37 9.87 -0.29 -2.94
CA VAL A 37 8.71 -0.95 -2.31
C VAL A 37 7.75 0.09 -1.78
N GLY A 38 6.46 -0.22 -1.86
CA GLY A 38 5.40 0.66 -1.38
C GLY A 38 4.14 -0.08 -0.99
N ALA A 39 3.16 0.66 -0.49
CA ALA A 39 1.79 0.20 -0.34
C ALA A 39 0.84 1.33 -0.73
N HIS A 40 -0.14 1.03 -1.57
CA HIS A 40 -1.13 2.02 -2.00
C HIS A 40 -2.52 1.69 -1.47
N VAL A 41 -3.29 2.74 -1.22
CA VAL A 41 -4.71 2.68 -0.94
C VAL A 41 -5.46 3.38 -2.07
N LEU A 42 -6.33 2.65 -2.75
CA LEU A 42 -7.10 3.14 -3.90
C LEU A 42 -8.59 2.94 -3.63
N PRO A 43 -9.46 3.91 -3.96
CA PRO A 43 -10.89 3.61 -4.05
C PRO A 43 -11.16 2.65 -5.20
N VAL A 44 -11.98 1.64 -4.93
CA VAL A 44 -12.53 0.74 -5.93
C VAL A 44 -13.72 1.44 -6.57
N SER A 45 -13.61 1.77 -7.85
CA SER A 45 -14.74 2.37 -8.58
C SER A 45 -15.85 1.34 -8.74
N THR A 46 -16.92 1.52 -7.98
CA THR A 46 -18.17 0.78 -8.14
C THR A 46 -18.99 1.41 -9.28
N SER A 47 -19.75 0.58 -10.00
CA SER A 47 -20.50 1.04 -11.19
C SER A 47 -21.73 1.89 -10.84
N SER A 48 -22.09 1.99 -9.55
CA SER A 48 -23.26 2.74 -9.09
C SER A 48 -22.87 3.77 -8.03
N PRO A 49 -23.39 5.01 -8.11
CA PRO A 49 -23.17 6.05 -7.08
C PRO A 49 -23.87 5.77 -5.73
N HIS A 50 -24.50 4.61 -5.58
CA HIS A 50 -25.16 4.15 -4.37
C HIS A 50 -24.42 2.98 -3.70
N ASP A 51 -23.40 2.43 -4.36
CA ASP A 51 -22.56 1.41 -3.75
C ASP A 51 -21.65 2.10 -2.72
N PRO A 52 -21.38 1.46 -1.56
CA PRO A 52 -20.42 1.97 -0.60
C PRO A 52 -19.05 2.16 -1.27
N GLU A 53 -18.33 3.21 -0.89
CA GLU A 53 -16.96 3.45 -1.36
C GLU A 53 -16.04 2.41 -0.73
N GLU A 54 -15.62 1.42 -1.50
CA GLU A 54 -14.64 0.43 -1.06
C GLU A 54 -13.22 0.92 -1.33
N TYR A 55 -12.29 0.60 -0.45
CA TYR A 55 -10.89 0.98 -0.51
C TYR A 55 -10.00 -0.27 -0.55
N ARG A 56 -9.19 -0.39 -1.59
CA ARG A 56 -8.24 -1.48 -1.77
C ARG A 56 -6.87 -1.06 -1.27
N ALA A 57 -6.34 -1.81 -0.30
CA ALA A 57 -4.95 -1.75 0.09
C ALA A 57 -4.15 -2.85 -0.64
N ALA A 58 -3.04 -2.49 -1.27
CA ALA A 58 -2.12 -3.45 -1.86
C ALA A 58 -0.67 -3.03 -1.64
N ALA A 59 0.20 -4.02 -1.47
CA ALA A 59 1.64 -3.83 -1.48
C ALA A 59 2.13 -3.79 -2.93
N ILE A 60 3.09 -2.92 -3.21
CA ILE A 60 3.73 -2.81 -4.52
C ILE A 60 5.24 -2.98 -4.40
N ARG A 61 5.81 -3.58 -5.43
CA ARG A 61 7.24 -3.58 -5.69
C ARG A 61 7.48 -3.01 -7.07
N GLY A 62 8.56 -2.27 -7.20
CA GLY A 62 8.96 -1.57 -8.40
C GLY A 62 9.20 -0.10 -8.10
N ASN A 63 9.87 0.54 -9.03
CA ASN A 63 10.16 1.96 -8.90
C ASN A 63 8.87 2.78 -8.99
N ARG A 64 8.98 4.06 -8.61
CA ARG A 64 7.86 5.01 -8.59
C ARG A 64 7.07 5.08 -9.92
N ASP A 65 7.73 4.86 -11.05
CA ASP A 65 7.16 5.01 -12.38
C ASP A 65 6.68 3.67 -13.00
N GLU A 66 7.26 2.54 -12.58
CA GLU A 66 6.93 1.19 -13.03
C GLU A 66 6.73 0.25 -11.83
N PHE A 67 5.46 -0.03 -11.49
CA PHE A 67 5.11 -1.09 -10.56
C PHE A 67 5.34 -2.46 -11.21
N ASP A 68 6.46 -3.09 -10.89
CA ASP A 68 6.85 -4.43 -11.36
C ASP A 68 5.93 -5.54 -10.81
N ARG A 69 5.48 -5.39 -9.56
CA ARG A 69 4.60 -6.35 -8.89
C ARG A 69 3.63 -5.63 -7.97
N GLU A 70 2.40 -6.14 -7.92
CA GLU A 70 1.36 -5.71 -6.99
C GLU A 70 0.82 -6.95 -6.28
N GLU A 71 0.79 -6.93 -4.95
CA GLU A 71 0.23 -7.97 -4.09
C GLU A 71 -0.96 -7.42 -3.29
N PRO A 72 -2.19 -7.86 -3.58
CA PRO A 72 -3.37 -7.38 -2.87
C PRO A 72 -3.36 -7.85 -1.41
N ILE A 73 -3.53 -6.89 -0.50
CA ILE A 73 -3.64 -7.15 0.93
C ILE A 73 -5.11 -7.49 1.24
N ALA A 74 -5.99 -6.50 1.10
CA ALA A 74 -7.43 -6.61 1.35
C ALA A 74 -8.19 -5.40 0.77
N THR A 75 -9.52 -5.53 0.73
CA THR A 75 -10.45 -4.44 0.40
C THR A 75 -11.30 -4.15 1.62
N PHE A 76 -11.56 -2.88 1.89
CA PHE A 76 -12.20 -2.38 3.10
C PHE A 76 -13.35 -1.45 2.72
N ASP A 77 -14.39 -1.38 3.56
CA ASP A 77 -15.51 -0.44 3.37
C ASP A 77 -15.18 0.98 3.86
N ASP A 78 -14.02 1.16 4.49
CA ASP A 78 -13.56 2.41 5.09
C ASP A 78 -12.11 2.73 4.69
N GLN A 79 -11.85 4.01 4.40
CA GLN A 79 -10.54 4.47 3.99
C GLN A 79 -9.52 4.34 5.11
N ASP A 80 -9.89 4.71 6.34
CA ASP A 80 -8.98 4.68 7.49
C ASP A 80 -8.55 3.24 7.79
N GLU A 81 -9.46 2.25 7.66
CA GLU A 81 -9.11 0.83 7.80
C GLU A 81 -8.08 0.37 6.74
N ALA A 82 -8.26 0.79 5.49
CA ALA A 82 -7.30 0.49 4.42
C ALA A 82 -5.94 1.15 4.66
N PHE A 83 -5.93 2.39 5.18
CA PHE A 83 -4.72 3.10 5.58
C PHE A 83 -4.02 2.39 6.74
N GLU A 84 -4.74 2.03 7.79
CA GLU A 84 -4.19 1.29 8.93
C GLU A 84 -3.55 -0.01 8.47
N ARG A 85 -4.13 -0.72 7.49
CA ARG A 85 -3.54 -1.92 6.92
C ARG A 85 -2.26 -1.64 6.13
N ALA A 86 -2.22 -0.58 5.34
CA ALA A 86 -1.03 -0.18 4.60
C ALA A 86 0.12 0.26 5.55
N LEU A 87 -0.21 0.97 6.63
CA LEU A 87 0.75 1.37 7.68
C LEU A 87 1.27 0.16 8.46
N ALA A 88 0.40 -0.80 8.77
CA ALA A 88 0.80 -2.07 9.36
C ALA A 88 1.75 -2.82 8.43
N PHE A 89 1.47 -2.86 7.12
CA PHE A 89 2.37 -3.48 6.14
C PHE A 89 3.75 -2.85 6.17
N ALA A 90 3.85 -1.52 6.12
CA ALA A 90 5.14 -0.81 6.19
C ALA A 90 5.93 -1.17 7.46
N THR A 91 5.24 -1.28 8.60
CA THR A 91 5.84 -1.67 9.88
C THR A 91 6.36 -3.11 9.87
N HIS A 92 5.54 -4.05 9.38
CA HIS A 92 5.92 -5.45 9.27
C HIS A 92 7.05 -5.67 8.26
N TYR A 93 7.05 -4.92 7.16
CA TYR A 93 8.12 -4.95 6.16
C TYR A 93 9.47 -4.57 6.75
N VAL A 94 9.55 -3.49 7.52
CA VAL A 94 10.82 -3.07 8.16
C VAL A 94 11.38 -4.17 9.06
N THR A 95 10.50 -4.84 9.82
CA THR A 95 10.90 -5.94 10.70
C THR A 95 11.32 -7.18 9.89
N ALA A 96 10.50 -7.59 8.93
CA ALA A 96 10.78 -8.76 8.08
C ALA A 96 12.06 -8.58 7.26
N TYR A 97 12.32 -7.38 6.75
CA TYR A 97 13.55 -7.07 6.03
C TYR A 97 14.77 -7.11 6.94
N ALA A 98 14.66 -6.61 8.18
CA ALA A 98 15.76 -6.70 9.14
C ALA A 98 16.12 -8.16 9.50
N ASP A 99 15.13 -9.06 9.51
CA ASP A 99 15.32 -10.47 9.82
C ASP A 99 15.78 -11.31 8.61
N LEU A 100 15.25 -11.04 7.41
CA LEU A 100 15.45 -11.85 6.21
C LEU A 100 16.55 -11.31 5.29
N GLY A 101 16.73 -9.98 5.24
CA GLY A 101 17.69 -9.31 4.37
C GLY A 101 17.37 -9.39 2.88
N ASP A 102 16.13 -9.72 2.52
CA ASP A 102 15.65 -9.87 1.14
C ASP A 102 14.31 -9.14 0.97
N GLU A 103 14.19 -8.28 -0.04
CA GLU A 103 13.02 -7.42 -0.24
C GLU A 103 11.77 -8.21 -0.64
N ASP A 104 11.91 -9.26 -1.45
CA ASP A 104 10.79 -10.11 -1.87
C ASP A 104 10.23 -10.90 -0.69
N ALA A 105 11.11 -11.57 0.06
CA ALA A 105 10.73 -12.36 1.21
C ALA A 105 10.14 -11.48 2.31
N ALA A 106 10.68 -10.27 2.51
CA ALA A 106 10.13 -9.30 3.45
C ALA A 106 8.75 -8.78 3.03
N MET A 107 8.53 -8.54 1.73
CA MET A 107 7.23 -8.15 1.19
C MET A 107 6.19 -9.25 1.40
N GLU A 108 6.52 -10.49 1.05
CA GLU A 108 5.62 -11.64 1.23
C GLU A 108 5.27 -11.84 2.71
N ALA A 109 6.28 -11.83 3.59
CA ALA A 109 6.07 -11.96 5.02
C ALA A 109 5.22 -10.82 5.61
N ALA A 110 5.43 -9.58 5.13
CA ALA A 110 4.66 -8.43 5.58
C ALA A 110 3.21 -8.48 5.09
N VAL A 111 2.96 -8.88 3.83
CA VAL A 111 1.60 -9.09 3.30
C VAL A 111 0.88 -10.18 4.08
N GLU A 112 1.53 -11.31 4.36
CA GLU A 112 0.93 -12.40 5.14
C GLU A 112 0.64 -11.99 6.59
N ALA A 113 1.51 -11.16 7.20
CA ALA A 113 1.25 -10.61 8.54
C ALA A 113 0.07 -9.63 8.56
N VAL A 114 -0.25 -9.02 7.41
CA VAL A 114 -1.36 -8.09 7.26
C VAL A 114 -2.52 -8.57 6.39
N ARG A 115 -2.65 -9.88 6.19
CA ARG A 115 -3.92 -10.48 5.74
C ARG A 115 -4.83 -10.73 6.94
#